data_AF-A0A428RTJ6-F1
#
_entry.id   AF-A0A428RTJ6-F1
#
_cell.length_a   1.000
_cell.length_b   1.000
_cell.length_c   1.000
_cell.angle_alpha   90.00
_cell.angle_beta   90.00
_cell.angle_gamma   90.00
#
_symmetry.space_group_name_H-M   'P 1'
#
loop_
_entity.id
_entity.type
_entity.pdbx_description
1 polymer ?
#
loop_
_entity_poly.entity_id
_entity_poly.type
_entity_poly.pdbx_seq_one_letter_code
_entity_poly.pdbx_strand_id
1 'polypeptide(L)'
;MDSRYQTQFRGTEIEDEIRDEESVRQFLNAMFGGTSPEGEVGFSATEGVLFGNLPKLGQSRLISGDDLDHYTSKYFRKGEPRLKGPLNWYRTRAHNYFDELQLLLKPIKFSMPALFLAATRDEELPPSISDGMDQYFEDLTRGEVEASHWALWESPAEVNKQVSAWLKVLRRDAQ
;
A
#
# COMPACT_ATOMS: atom_id res chain seq x y z
N MET A 1 2.69 -14.04 -11.05
CA MET A 1 3.31 -13.89 -9.71
C MET A 1 2.33 -14.40 -8.69
N ASP A 2 2.65 -15.50 -8.00
CA ASP A 2 1.90 -15.89 -6.82
C ASP A 2 2.58 -15.19 -5.64
N SER A 3 2.03 -14.04 -5.25
CA SER A 3 2.62 -13.24 -4.18
C SER A 3 2.31 -13.92 -2.84
N ARG A 4 3.32 -14.53 -2.21
CA ARG A 4 3.13 -15.33 -1.00
C ARG A 4 2.59 -14.51 0.16
N TYR A 5 2.96 -13.22 0.25
CA TYR A 5 2.39 -12.35 1.29
C TYR A 5 0.88 -12.23 1.16
N GLN A 6 0.32 -12.13 -0.06
CA GLN A 6 -1.13 -12.04 -0.24
C GLN A 6 -1.84 -13.32 0.22
N THR A 7 -1.21 -14.48 0.04
CA THR A 7 -1.71 -15.75 0.58
C THR A 7 -1.70 -15.75 2.10
N GLN A 8 -0.62 -15.28 2.73
CA GLN A 8 -0.52 -15.17 4.19
C GLN A 8 -1.55 -14.17 4.76
N PHE A 9 -1.73 -13.01 4.12
CA PHE A 9 -2.68 -11.98 4.58
C PHE A 9 -4.14 -12.43 4.41
N ARG A 10 -4.40 -13.32 3.44
CA ARG A 10 -5.71 -13.96 3.29
C ARG A 10 -6.00 -14.97 4.40
N GLY A 11 -4.97 -15.65 4.91
CA GLY A 11 -5.06 -16.66 5.97
C GLY A 11 -5.32 -16.05 7.34
N THR A 12 -5.12 -16.83 8.40
CA THR A 12 -5.33 -16.40 9.80
C THR A 12 -4.04 -16.08 10.52
N GLU A 13 -2.89 -16.38 9.93
CA GLU A 13 -1.57 -16.36 10.56
C GLU A 13 -1.26 -15.00 11.21
N ILE A 14 -1.59 -13.88 10.54
CA ILE A 14 -1.39 -12.55 11.12
C ILE A 14 -2.30 -12.30 12.33
N GLU A 15 -3.57 -12.70 12.27
CA GLU A 15 -4.49 -12.57 13.40
C GLU A 15 -4.11 -13.51 14.56
N ASP A 16 -3.48 -14.64 14.24
CA ASP A 16 -3.02 -15.64 15.19
C ASP A 16 -1.71 -15.23 15.89
N GLU A 17 -0.82 -14.48 15.24
CA GLU A 17 0.46 -14.04 15.81
C GLU A 17 0.39 -12.63 16.42
N ILE A 18 -0.37 -11.71 15.83
CA ILE A 18 -0.45 -10.31 16.28
C ILE A 18 -1.65 -10.12 17.20
N ARG A 19 -1.42 -10.21 18.52
CA ARG A 19 -2.48 -10.32 19.55
C ARG A 19 -2.56 -9.17 20.55
N ASP A 20 -1.47 -8.44 20.73
CA ASP A 20 -1.35 -7.39 21.75
C ASP A 20 -0.85 -6.08 21.13
N GLU A 21 -0.81 -5.02 21.95
CA GLU A 21 -0.42 -3.68 21.48
C GLU A 21 1.01 -3.64 20.96
N GLU A 22 1.92 -4.38 21.61
CA GLU A 22 3.33 -4.43 21.24
C GLU A 22 3.51 -5.12 19.89
N SER A 23 2.93 -6.31 19.68
CA SER A 23 2.97 -7.02 18.40
C SER A 23 2.30 -6.21 17.28
N VAL A 24 1.22 -5.47 17.56
CA VAL A 24 0.63 -4.53 16.57
C VAL A 24 1.63 -3.45 16.20
N ARG A 25 2.30 -2.85 17.18
CA ARG A 25 3.34 -1.84 16.93
C ARG A 25 4.50 -2.40 16.11
N GLN A 26 5.01 -3.57 16.47
CA GLN A 26 6.12 -4.21 15.77
C GLN A 26 5.74 -4.58 14.33
N PHE A 27 4.53 -5.11 14.12
CA PHE A 27 3.97 -5.38 12.79
C PHE A 27 3.89 -4.11 11.95
N LEU A 28 3.33 -3.02 12.48
CA LEU A 28 3.26 -1.75 11.76
C LEU A 28 4.66 -1.20 11.45
N ASN A 29 5.59 -1.28 12.40
CA ASN A 29 6.99 -0.88 12.19
C ASN A 29 7.64 -1.63 11.03
N ALA A 30 7.40 -2.95 10.94
CA ALA A 30 7.86 -3.78 9.83
C ALA A 30 7.26 -3.32 8.50
N MET A 31 5.95 -3.05 8.46
CA MET A 31 5.26 -2.57 7.25
C MET A 31 5.76 -1.18 6.79
N PHE A 32 6.28 -0.37 7.71
CA PHE A 32 6.96 0.90 7.41
C PHE A 32 8.47 0.73 7.17
N GLY A 33 8.97 -0.49 6.95
CA GLY A 33 10.37 -0.73 6.57
C GLY A 33 11.37 -0.69 7.74
N GLY A 34 10.93 -0.94 8.97
CA GLY A 34 11.83 -1.15 10.10
C GLY A 34 12.77 -2.34 9.87
N THR A 35 14.05 -2.19 10.23
CA THR A 35 15.07 -3.23 10.10
C THR A 35 15.77 -3.47 11.44
N SER A 36 16.31 -4.68 11.65
CA SER A 36 17.22 -4.92 12.77
C SER A 36 18.57 -4.21 12.58
N PRO A 37 19.41 -4.08 13.63
CA PRO A 37 20.79 -3.60 13.50
C PRO A 37 21.62 -4.40 12.49
N GLU A 38 21.31 -5.68 12.31
CA GLU A 38 21.95 -6.61 11.36
C GLU A 38 21.35 -6.51 9.94
N GLY A 39 20.32 -5.68 9.73
CA GLY A 39 19.67 -5.49 8.44
C GLY A 39 18.58 -6.50 8.11
N GLU A 40 18.10 -7.27 9.10
CA GLU A 40 16.95 -8.16 8.91
C GLU A 40 15.66 -7.33 8.74
N VAL A 41 14.80 -7.75 7.81
CA VAL A 41 13.48 -7.12 7.57
C VAL A 41 12.37 -7.88 8.29
N GLY A 42 11.25 -7.20 8.57
CA GLY A 42 10.04 -7.82 9.11
C GLY A 42 8.99 -8.21 8.07
N PHE A 43 9.16 -7.78 6.81
CA PHE A 43 8.24 -8.07 5.71
C PHE A 43 9.01 -8.22 4.39
N SER A 44 8.56 -9.12 3.52
CA SER A 44 8.95 -9.16 2.11
C SER A 44 7.78 -9.58 1.21
N ALA A 45 7.76 -9.13 -0.04
CA ALA A 45 6.78 -9.54 -1.04
C ALA A 45 6.70 -11.07 -1.20
N THR A 46 7.86 -11.72 -1.11
CA THR A 46 8.04 -13.13 -1.44
C THR A 46 7.76 -14.08 -0.28
N GLU A 47 7.76 -13.60 0.96
CA GLU A 47 7.59 -14.44 2.15
C GLU A 47 6.46 -13.95 3.07
N GLY A 48 6.06 -12.68 2.96
CA GLY A 48 5.12 -12.03 3.86
C GLY A 48 5.78 -11.51 5.13
N VAL A 49 5.02 -11.50 6.22
CA VAL A 49 5.48 -11.08 7.55
C VAL A 49 6.40 -12.16 8.12
N LEU A 50 7.60 -11.73 8.52
CA LEU A 50 8.60 -12.56 9.16
C LEU A 50 8.48 -12.40 10.69
N PHE A 51 7.52 -13.10 11.29
CA PHE A 51 7.14 -12.93 12.72
C PHE A 51 8.32 -12.98 13.68
N GLY A 52 9.26 -13.91 13.47
CA GLY A 52 10.45 -14.06 14.32
C GLY A 52 11.42 -12.87 14.27
N ASN A 53 11.30 -11.99 13.28
CA ASN A 53 12.12 -10.79 13.16
C ASN A 53 11.47 -9.56 13.80
N LEU A 54 10.13 -9.55 13.98
CA LEU A 54 9.40 -8.38 14.46
C LEU A 54 9.95 -7.78 15.77
N PRO A 55 10.31 -8.57 16.80
CA PRO A 55 10.87 -8.03 18.04
C PRO A 55 12.31 -7.50 17.92
N LYS A 56 13.01 -7.82 16.82
CA LYS A 56 14.40 -7.42 16.58
C LYS A 56 14.50 -6.08 15.86
N LEU A 57 13.41 -5.59 15.29
CA LEU A 57 13.43 -4.41 14.43
C LEU A 57 13.63 -3.13 15.26
N GLY A 58 14.52 -2.26 14.79
CA GLY A 58 14.58 -0.88 15.26
C GLY A 58 13.44 -0.05 14.68
N GLN A 59 13.24 1.15 15.23
CA GLN A 59 12.28 2.14 14.71
C GLN A 59 12.55 2.41 13.21
N SER A 60 11.50 2.31 12.40
CA SER A 60 11.55 2.69 10.99
C SER A 60 12.01 4.14 10.84
N ARG A 61 12.84 4.38 9.81
CA ARG A 61 13.29 5.73 9.44
C ARG A 61 12.23 6.52 8.65
N LEU A 62 11.20 5.84 8.16
CA LEU A 62 10.16 6.42 7.32
C LEU A 62 9.06 7.11 8.13
N ILE A 63 8.77 6.59 9.33
CA ILE A 63 7.70 7.07 10.20
C ILE A 63 8.27 7.45 11.57
N SER A 64 7.78 8.54 12.14
CA SER A 64 8.18 8.98 13.47
C SER A 64 7.65 8.02 14.56
N GLY A 65 8.24 8.07 15.75
CA GLY A 65 7.75 7.30 16.90
C GLY A 65 6.30 7.66 17.24
N ASP A 66 5.99 8.96 17.27
CA ASP A 66 4.67 9.50 17.60
C ASP A 66 3.60 9.10 16.57
N ASP A 67 3.92 9.16 15.27
CA ASP A 67 2.99 8.72 14.22
C ASP A 67 2.78 7.21 14.29
N LEU A 68 3.83 6.43 14.52
CA LEU A 68 3.69 4.99 14.68
C LEU A 68 2.86 4.63 15.92
N ASP A 69 3.05 5.34 17.05
CA ASP A 69 2.20 5.23 18.24
C ASP A 69 0.75 5.60 17.94
N HIS A 70 0.54 6.65 17.14
CA HIS A 70 -0.79 7.02 16.66
C HIS A 70 -1.42 5.87 15.88
N TYR A 71 -0.75 5.30 14.88
CA TYR A 71 -1.25 4.14 14.13
C TYR A 71 -1.50 2.95 15.05
N THR A 72 -0.58 2.60 15.94
CA THR A 72 -0.77 1.53 16.93
C THR A 72 -2.05 1.74 17.72
N SER A 73 -2.32 2.95 18.25
CA SER A 73 -3.55 3.26 18.98
C SER A 73 -4.82 3.14 18.12
N LYS A 74 -4.72 3.31 16.79
CA LYS A 74 -5.85 3.13 15.88
C LYS A 74 -6.10 1.66 15.59
N TYR A 75 -5.04 0.86 15.49
CA TYR A 75 -5.07 -0.56 15.17
C TYR A 75 -5.14 -1.48 16.39
N PHE A 76 -4.92 -0.98 17.60
CA PHE A 76 -5.15 -1.68 18.86
C PHE A 76 -6.16 -0.87 19.69
N ARG A 77 -7.39 -1.38 19.82
CA ARG A 77 -8.48 -0.66 20.51
C ARG A 77 -9.30 -1.59 21.37
N LYS A 78 -9.63 -1.14 22.58
CA LYS A 78 -10.44 -1.91 23.55
C LYS A 78 -9.80 -3.27 23.89
N GLY A 79 -8.47 -3.31 23.99
CA GLY A 79 -7.72 -4.52 24.34
C GLY A 79 -7.56 -5.55 23.22
N GLU A 80 -7.86 -5.20 21.97
CA GLU A 80 -7.80 -6.13 20.85
C GLU A 80 -7.21 -5.48 19.59
N PRO A 81 -6.44 -6.23 18.78
CA PRO A 81 -6.05 -5.84 17.43
C PRO A 81 -7.25 -5.67 16.50
N ARG A 82 -7.15 -4.70 15.59
CA ARG A 82 -8.17 -4.37 14.58
C ARG A 82 -7.66 -4.70 13.17
N LEU A 83 -7.07 -5.89 13.02
CA LEU A 83 -6.46 -6.36 11.77
C LEU A 83 -7.43 -7.12 10.85
N LYS A 84 -8.51 -7.71 11.38
CA LYS A 84 -9.49 -8.45 10.58
C LYS A 84 -10.06 -7.65 9.40
N GLY A 85 -10.43 -6.39 9.64
CA GLY A 85 -10.97 -5.51 8.60
C GLY A 85 -9.96 -5.27 7.46
N PRO A 86 -8.75 -4.77 7.76
CA PRO A 86 -7.65 -4.67 6.80
C PRO A 86 -7.34 -5.97 6.06
N LEU A 87 -7.26 -7.11 6.76
CA LEU A 87 -6.92 -8.39 6.16
C LEU A 87 -8.03 -8.93 5.25
N ASN A 88 -9.30 -8.58 5.49
CA ASN A 88 -10.39 -8.96 4.61
C ASN A 88 -10.24 -8.40 3.18
N TRP A 89 -9.47 -7.33 2.95
CA TRP A 89 -9.14 -6.87 1.59
C TRP A 89 -8.42 -7.94 0.76
N TYR A 90 -7.72 -8.88 1.39
CA TYR A 90 -7.04 -10.00 0.72
C TYR A 90 -7.95 -11.23 0.52
N ARG A 91 -9.17 -11.19 1.08
CA ARG A 91 -10.15 -12.29 1.04
C ARG A 91 -11.24 -12.07 -0.01
N THR A 92 -11.20 -10.99 -0.78
CA THR A 92 -12.24 -10.59 -1.72
C THR A 92 -11.98 -10.99 -3.18
N ARG A 93 -10.85 -11.63 -3.52
CA ARG A 93 -10.49 -11.93 -4.93
C ARG A 93 -11.59 -12.64 -5.72
N ALA A 94 -12.25 -13.63 -5.11
CA ALA A 94 -13.34 -14.35 -5.77
C ALA A 94 -14.57 -13.45 -5.98
N HIS A 95 -14.93 -12.65 -4.98
CA HIS A 95 -16.04 -11.69 -5.07
C HIS A 95 -15.79 -10.66 -6.16
N ASN A 96 -14.62 -10.01 -6.15
CA ASN A 96 -14.22 -9.04 -7.16
C ASN A 96 -14.26 -9.66 -8.56
N TYR A 97 -13.73 -10.88 -8.73
CA TYR A 97 -13.80 -11.59 -10.01
C TYR A 97 -15.24 -11.72 -10.52
N PHE A 98 -16.16 -12.21 -9.69
CA PHE A 98 -17.56 -12.39 -10.11
C PHE A 98 -18.28 -11.07 -10.40
N ASP A 99 -18.00 -10.02 -9.62
CA ASP A 99 -18.57 -8.69 -9.85
C ASP A 99 -18.03 -8.10 -11.16
N GLU A 100 -16.73 -8.25 -11.43
CA GLU A 100 -16.05 -7.71 -12.61
C GLU A 100 -16.37 -8.45 -13.91
N LEU A 101 -16.91 -9.69 -13.87
CA LEU A 101 -17.39 -10.38 -15.07
C LEU A 101 -18.42 -9.55 -15.84
N GLN A 102 -19.19 -8.70 -15.16
CA GLN A 102 -20.17 -7.82 -15.79
C GLN A 102 -19.50 -6.70 -16.61
N LEU A 103 -18.26 -6.33 -16.28
CA LEU A 103 -17.50 -5.31 -17.01
C LEU A 103 -17.06 -5.82 -18.38
N LEU A 104 -16.94 -7.14 -18.59
CA LEU A 104 -16.60 -7.73 -19.89
C LEU A 104 -17.67 -7.50 -20.97
N LEU A 105 -18.88 -7.09 -20.56
CA LEU A 105 -20.00 -6.84 -21.48
C LEU A 105 -19.87 -5.50 -22.22
N LYS A 106 -18.94 -4.62 -21.82
CA LYS A 106 -18.74 -3.30 -22.45
C LYS A 106 -17.26 -2.91 -22.46
N PRO A 107 -16.80 -2.13 -23.45
CA PRO A 107 -15.47 -1.54 -23.39
C PRO A 107 -15.32 -0.67 -22.14
N ILE A 108 -14.23 -0.86 -21.40
CA ILE A 108 -13.87 -0.01 -20.26
C ILE A 108 -13.14 1.21 -20.80
N LYS A 109 -13.72 2.40 -20.63
CA LYS A 109 -13.08 3.67 -20.98
C LYS A 109 -13.41 4.73 -19.92
N PHE A 110 -12.38 5.40 -19.43
CA PHE A 110 -12.49 6.53 -18.50
C PHE A 110 -12.43 7.84 -19.30
N SER A 111 -13.56 8.54 -19.37
CA SER A 111 -13.68 9.81 -20.09
C SER A 111 -13.40 11.04 -19.21
N MET A 112 -13.35 10.87 -17.89
CA MET A 112 -12.92 11.94 -17.00
C MET A 112 -11.39 12.05 -16.98
N PRO A 113 -10.84 13.25 -16.73
CA PRO A 113 -9.41 13.40 -16.51
C PRO A 113 -8.91 12.54 -15.34
N ALA A 114 -7.79 11.87 -15.54
CA ALA A 114 -7.16 11.02 -14.53
C ALA A 114 -5.67 11.35 -14.35
N LEU A 115 -5.16 11.12 -13.15
CA LEU A 115 -3.72 11.21 -12.82
C LEU A 115 -3.25 9.86 -12.28
N PHE A 116 -2.18 9.32 -12.86
CA PHE A 116 -1.46 8.18 -12.33
C PHE A 116 -0.03 8.57 -12.01
N LEU A 117 0.38 8.40 -10.74
CA LEU A 117 1.74 8.63 -10.29
C LEU A 117 2.36 7.29 -9.90
N ALA A 118 3.37 6.84 -10.65
CA ALA A 118 4.12 5.63 -10.31
C ALA A 118 5.25 5.95 -9.32
N ALA A 119 5.54 5.02 -8.42
CA ALA A 119 6.68 5.10 -7.51
C ALA A 119 7.82 4.25 -8.08
N THR A 120 8.98 4.85 -8.32
CA THR A 120 10.06 4.21 -9.11
C THR A 120 10.74 3.03 -8.42
N ARG A 121 10.63 2.92 -7.09
CA ARG A 121 11.18 1.84 -6.27
C ARG A 121 10.11 0.99 -5.58
N ASP A 122 8.86 1.04 -6.05
CA ASP A 122 7.82 0.17 -5.52
C ASP A 122 8.03 -1.27 -6.03
N GLU A 123 8.42 -2.16 -5.13
CA GLU A 123 8.67 -3.57 -5.45
C GLU A 123 7.38 -4.37 -5.69
N GLU A 124 6.25 -3.93 -5.10
CA GLU A 124 4.96 -4.61 -5.20
C GLU A 124 4.17 -4.14 -6.42
N LEU A 125 4.26 -2.85 -6.72
CA LEU A 125 3.60 -2.21 -7.84
C LEU A 125 4.62 -1.54 -8.78
N PRO A 126 5.55 -2.30 -9.38
CA PRO A 126 6.60 -1.71 -10.20
C PRO A 126 6.00 -0.99 -11.42
N PRO A 127 6.55 0.16 -11.86
CA PRO A 127 5.95 0.99 -12.91
C PRO A 127 5.53 0.22 -14.17
N SER A 128 6.27 -0.82 -14.55
CA SER A 128 5.97 -1.67 -15.71
C SER A 128 4.59 -2.35 -15.69
N ILE A 129 3.96 -2.57 -14.52
CA ILE A 129 2.61 -3.17 -14.49
C ILE A 129 1.53 -2.21 -15.01
N SER A 130 1.86 -0.93 -15.14
CA SER A 130 0.98 0.09 -15.71
C SER A 130 1.13 0.21 -17.24
N ASP A 131 2.01 -0.58 -17.86
CA ASP A 131 2.21 -0.55 -19.31
C ASP A 131 0.91 -0.87 -20.06
N GLY A 132 0.55 0.01 -20.99
CA GLY A 132 -0.70 -0.10 -21.75
C GLY A 132 -1.94 0.41 -21.02
N MET A 133 -1.84 0.91 -19.78
CA MET A 133 -2.98 1.48 -19.06
C MET A 133 -3.64 2.65 -19.82
N ASP A 134 -2.86 3.44 -20.56
CA ASP A 134 -3.31 4.61 -21.33
C ASP A 134 -4.45 4.29 -22.31
N GLN A 135 -4.52 3.05 -22.84
CA GLN A 135 -5.56 2.64 -23.77
C GLN A 135 -6.97 2.73 -23.16
N TYR A 136 -7.09 2.70 -21.84
CA TYR A 136 -8.37 2.75 -21.12
C TYR A 136 -8.82 4.17 -20.76
N PHE A 137 -8.02 5.21 -21.05
CA PHE A 137 -8.33 6.59 -20.67
C PHE A 137 -8.40 7.50 -21.89
N GLU A 138 -9.29 8.49 -21.86
CA GLU A 138 -9.35 9.57 -22.87
C GLU A 138 -8.39 10.70 -22.52
N ASP A 139 -8.21 10.98 -21.23
CA ASP A 139 -7.31 11.98 -20.69
C ASP A 139 -6.60 11.43 -19.45
N LEU A 140 -5.42 10.85 -19.66
CA LEU A 140 -4.55 10.37 -18.59
C LEU A 140 -3.28 11.21 -18.53
N THR A 141 -3.06 11.85 -17.38
CA THR A 141 -1.76 12.39 -17.02
C THR A 141 -0.97 11.33 -16.27
N ARG A 142 0.28 11.11 -16.67
CA ARG A 142 1.22 10.22 -15.98
C ARG A 142 2.34 11.03 -15.33
N GLY A 143 2.83 10.55 -14.20
CA GLY A 143 4.02 11.06 -13.54
C GLY A 143 4.74 9.94 -12.79
N GLU A 144 5.97 10.23 -12.39
CA GLU A 144 6.77 9.33 -11.56
C GLU A 144 7.28 10.08 -10.34
N VAL A 145 7.42 9.36 -9.23
CA VAL A 145 7.98 9.85 -7.98
C VAL A 145 9.09 8.91 -7.55
N GLU A 146 10.25 9.50 -7.27
CA GLU A 146 11.41 8.77 -6.73
C GLU A 146 11.10 8.37 -5.28
N ALA A 147 10.54 7.17 -5.11
CA ALA A 147 10.08 6.63 -3.83
C ALA A 147 9.79 5.12 -3.92
N SER A 148 9.72 4.46 -2.76
CA SER A 148 9.13 3.13 -2.58
C SER A 148 7.59 3.16 -2.59
N HIS A 149 6.97 2.06 -2.19
CA HIS A 149 5.51 1.95 -2.00
C HIS A 149 4.92 3.09 -1.16
N TRP A 150 5.67 3.58 -0.16
CA TRP A 150 5.25 4.67 0.70
C TRP A 150 5.58 6.06 0.13
N ALA A 151 5.34 6.28 -1.17
CA ALA A 151 5.65 7.54 -1.85
C ALA A 151 5.07 8.79 -1.18
N LEU A 152 3.91 8.66 -0.54
CA LEU A 152 3.26 9.75 0.20
C LEU A 152 4.03 10.14 1.48
N TRP A 153 4.85 9.25 2.03
CA TRP A 153 5.71 9.49 3.20
C TRP A 153 7.14 9.81 2.80
N GLU A 154 7.70 9.10 1.82
CA GLU A 154 9.09 9.29 1.37
C GLU A 154 9.27 10.60 0.60
N SER A 155 8.33 10.93 -0.29
CA SER A 155 8.44 12.06 -1.21
C SER A 155 7.18 12.94 -1.24
N PRO A 156 6.62 13.37 -0.08
CA PRO A 156 5.36 14.11 -0.01
C PRO A 156 5.40 15.42 -0.80
N ALA A 157 6.53 16.12 -0.81
CA ALA A 157 6.68 17.38 -1.52
C ALA A 157 6.53 17.21 -3.04
N GLU A 158 7.12 16.16 -3.60
CA GLU A 158 7.06 15.89 -5.04
C GLU A 158 5.67 15.38 -5.45
N VAL A 159 5.07 14.48 -4.66
CA VAL A 159 3.67 14.06 -4.87
C VAL A 159 2.74 15.28 -4.86
N ASN A 160 2.81 16.11 -3.80
CA ASN A 160 1.95 17.28 -3.65
C ASN A 160 2.13 18.27 -4.80
N LYS A 161 3.36 18.46 -5.29
CA LYS A 161 3.66 19.31 -6.44
C LYS A 161 3.00 18.81 -7.71
N GLN A 162 3.12 17.51 -8.02
CA GLN A 162 2.53 16.93 -9.24
C GLN A 162 1.00 16.94 -9.20
N VAL A 163 0.39 16.53 -8.06
CA VAL A 163 -1.07 16.62 -7.86
C VAL A 163 -1.56 18.06 -8.00
N SER A 164 -0.87 19.02 -7.38
CA SER A 164 -1.26 20.44 -7.46
C SER A 164 -1.11 21.01 -8.87
N ALA A 165 -0.08 20.60 -9.61
CA ALA A 165 0.12 21.03 -10.99
C ALA A 165 -1.00 20.50 -11.89
N TRP A 166 -1.34 19.22 -11.77
CA TRP A 166 -2.43 18.59 -12.51
C TRP A 166 -3.78 19.26 -12.23
N LEU A 167 -4.12 19.48 -10.95
CA LEU A 167 -5.37 20.17 -10.56
C LEU A 167 -5.47 21.60 -11.10
N LYS A 168 -4.33 22.31 -11.27
CA LYS A 168 -4.32 23.66 -11.84
C LYS A 168 -4.60 23.66 -13.35
N VAL A 169 -4.16 22.64 -14.08
CA VAL A 169 -4.47 22.47 -15.51
C VAL A 169 -5.98 22.27 -15.67
N LEU A 170 -6.55 21.31 -14.94
CA LEU A 170 -8.00 21.03 -15.02
C LEU A 170 -8.89 22.23 -14.70
N ARG A 171 -8.49 23.08 -13.75
CA ARG A 171 -9.23 24.30 -13.41
C ARG A 171 -9.21 25.37 -14.51
N ARG A 172 -8.19 25.36 -15.37
CA ARG A 172 -8.09 26.30 -16.50
C ARG A 172 -8.96 25.85 -17.65
N ASP A 173 -9.03 24.54 -17.90
CA ASP A 173 -9.81 23.98 -19.01
C ASP A 173 -11.33 23.98 -18.75
N ALA A 174 -11.74 24.17 -17.49
CA ALA A 174 -13.14 24.29 -17.08
C ALA A 174 -13.69 25.74 -17.11
N GLN A 175 -12.86 26.74 -17.43
CA GLN A 175 -13.24 28.16 -17.56
C GLN A 175 -13.34 28.56 -19.03
#